data_AF-A0A8T3M170-F1
#
_entry.id   AF-A0A8T3M170-F1
#
_cell.length_a   1.000
_cell.length_b   1.000
_cell.length_c   1.000
_cell.angle_alpha   90.00
_cell.angle_beta   90.00
_cell.angle_gamma   90.00
#
_symmetry.space_group_name_H-M   'P 1'
#
loop_
_entity.id
_entity.type
_entity.pdbx_description
1 polymer ?
#
loop_
_entity_poly.entity_id
_entity_poly.type
_entity_poly.pdbx_seq_one_letter_code
_entity_poly.pdbx_strand_id
1 'polypeptide(L)'
;MSAIARRRLSPRIRAWLGGEWLVGRARLRDRRRLVAMILMGLAGGLVTTFLLARGELAGSDARAYWAGVRIWLDGGNPFSPPAPFLPFVYAPWTLTLFVPWALLPWDVAWFAWRGLNILLLIWSAHWAYQRRPLATGILLAFLAAPIAATLDTGNITFLLAMMIWGAYFVGPRMAGVLWALSTSLKWFPLLFLLILPPRARLWGVGALALSGILLLATWPQSLIHLDLALNLPRPFRIDLVLLIWGAVPWLWAQAWFWERDRGLLIGRWADGRSRAATARHDWRAWHSSGQAGAQARQGVEDRVRSFFGV
;
A
#
# COMPACT_ATOMS: atom_id res chain seq x y z
N MET A 1 -24.73 -6.87 45.11
CA MET A 1 -25.24 -5.96 44.04
C MET A 1 -26.64 -6.39 43.65
N SER A 2 -27.64 -5.58 43.97
CA SER A 2 -29.07 -5.94 43.98
C SER A 2 -29.69 -6.10 42.59
N ALA A 3 -30.71 -6.96 42.51
CA ALA A 3 -31.50 -7.27 41.31
C ALA A 3 -32.22 -6.05 40.70
N ILE A 4 -32.19 -4.89 41.35
CA ILE A 4 -32.86 -3.67 40.93
C ILE A 4 -32.05 -2.88 39.87
N ALA A 5 -30.72 -3.10 39.78
CA ALA A 5 -29.88 -2.41 38.81
C ALA A 5 -29.98 -2.93 37.35
N ARG A 6 -30.63 -4.09 37.11
CA ARG A 6 -30.70 -4.70 35.75
C ARG A 6 -31.84 -4.15 34.88
N ARG A 7 -32.76 -3.34 35.40
CA ARG A 7 -33.97 -2.92 34.66
C ARG A 7 -33.82 -1.65 33.78
N ARG A 8 -32.67 -0.97 33.78
CA ARG A 8 -32.46 0.25 32.99
C ARG A 8 -31.42 0.14 31.87
N LEU A 9 -31.06 -1.07 31.45
CA LEU A 9 -30.26 -1.23 30.23
C LEU A 9 -31.17 -1.22 29.01
N SER A 10 -30.93 -0.28 28.09
CA SER A 10 -31.69 -0.12 26.85
C SER A 10 -31.70 -1.44 26.06
N PRO A 11 -32.76 -1.73 25.29
CA PRO A 11 -32.83 -2.92 24.44
C PRO A 11 -31.61 -3.08 23.52
N ARG A 12 -31.01 -1.96 23.06
CA ARG A 12 -29.78 -1.92 22.27
C ARG A 12 -28.56 -2.44 23.04
N ILE A 13 -28.40 -2.10 24.32
CA ILE A 13 -27.27 -2.57 25.13
C ILE A 13 -27.44 -4.04 25.49
N ARG A 14 -28.67 -4.51 25.73
CA ARG A 14 -28.95 -5.95 25.91
C ARG A 14 -28.72 -6.76 24.63
N ALA A 15 -29.06 -6.23 23.46
CA ALA A 15 -28.76 -6.84 22.17
C ALA A 15 -27.26 -6.88 21.87
N TRP A 16 -26.50 -5.87 22.31
CA TRP A 16 -25.04 -5.84 22.18
C TRP A 16 -24.38 -6.88 23.10
N LEU A 17 -24.75 -6.91 24.39
CA LEU A 17 -24.17 -7.85 25.36
C LEU A 17 -24.62 -9.32 25.17
N GLY A 18 -25.84 -9.56 24.66
CA GLY A 18 -26.34 -10.92 24.37
C GLY A 18 -26.04 -11.43 22.97
N GLY A 19 -25.85 -10.53 22.00
CA GLY A 19 -25.61 -10.85 20.59
C GLY A 19 -24.18 -11.28 20.30
N GLU A 20 -23.18 -10.68 20.95
CA GLU A 20 -21.77 -11.01 20.69
C GLU A 20 -21.41 -12.47 20.99
N TRP A 21 -22.00 -13.06 22.04
CA TRP A 21 -21.76 -14.46 22.40
C TRP A 21 -22.39 -15.45 21.40
N LEU A 22 -23.58 -15.14 20.87
CA LEU A 22 -24.24 -15.98 19.86
C LEU A 22 -23.58 -15.82 18.48
N VAL A 23 -23.15 -14.60 18.12
CA VAL A 23 -22.36 -14.33 16.91
C VAL A 23 -20.99 -15.00 16.99
N GLY A 24 -20.37 -15.06 18.17
CA GLY A 24 -19.11 -15.78 18.41
C GLY A 24 -19.21 -17.27 18.08
N ARG A 25 -20.25 -17.96 18.57
CA ARG A 25 -20.45 -19.40 18.26
C ARG A 25 -20.80 -19.66 16.79
N ALA A 26 -21.59 -18.78 16.17
CA ALA A 26 -21.90 -18.88 14.74
C ALA A 26 -20.63 -18.68 13.88
N ARG A 27 -19.73 -17.76 14.28
CA ARG A 27 -18.44 -17.53 13.60
C ARG A 27 -17.51 -18.74 13.67
N LEU A 28 -17.49 -19.48 14.78
CA LEU A 28 -16.66 -20.68 14.94
C LEU A 28 -17.16 -21.88 14.11
N ARG A 29 -18.43 -21.90 13.70
CA ARG A 29 -18.97 -22.90 12.77
C ARG A 29 -18.60 -22.65 11.31
N ASP A 30 -18.21 -21.42 10.96
CA ASP A 30 -17.71 -21.11 9.61
C ASP A 30 -16.27 -21.59 9.46
N ARG A 31 -16.11 -22.75 8.80
CA ARG A 31 -14.82 -23.38 8.52
C ARG A 31 -13.83 -22.40 7.86
N ARG A 32 -14.29 -21.49 7.01
CA ARG A 32 -13.41 -20.53 6.32
C ARG A 32 -12.81 -19.52 7.29
N ARG A 33 -13.60 -19.07 8.27
CA ARG A 33 -13.13 -18.16 9.33
C ARG A 33 -12.15 -18.85 10.25
N LEU A 34 -12.41 -20.10 10.62
CA LEU A 34 -11.50 -20.88 11.46
C LEU A 34 -10.15 -21.11 10.77
N VAL A 35 -10.15 -21.53 9.50
CA VAL A 35 -8.91 -21.67 8.70
C VAL A 35 -8.19 -20.33 8.60
N ALA A 36 -8.91 -19.23 8.34
CA ALA A 36 -8.31 -17.91 8.30
C ALA A 36 -7.66 -17.50 9.62
N MET A 37 -8.30 -17.76 10.76
CA MET A 37 -7.73 -17.49 12.09
C MET A 37 -6.45 -18.30 12.31
N ILE A 38 -6.43 -19.58 11.93
CA ILE A 38 -5.23 -20.43 12.02
C ILE A 38 -4.11 -19.85 11.16
N LEU A 39 -4.39 -19.54 9.89
CA LEU A 39 -3.40 -18.96 8.97
C LEU A 39 -2.84 -17.63 9.49
N MET A 40 -3.69 -16.75 10.02
CA MET A 40 -3.26 -15.49 10.62
C MET A 40 -2.45 -15.70 11.89
N GLY A 41 -2.83 -16.66 12.74
CA GLY A 41 -2.08 -17.03 13.94
C GLY A 41 -0.69 -17.57 13.60
N LEU A 42 -0.58 -18.44 12.60
CA LEU A 42 0.69 -18.95 12.10
C LEU A 42 1.54 -17.83 11.50
N ALA A 43 0.96 -16.97 10.66
CA ALA A 43 1.66 -15.82 10.10
C ALA A 43 2.19 -14.88 11.19
N GLY A 44 1.35 -14.55 12.18
CA GLY A 44 1.75 -13.73 13.33
C GLY A 44 2.84 -14.39 14.15
N GLY A 45 2.73 -15.68 14.46
CA GLY A 45 3.75 -16.44 15.17
C GLY A 45 5.09 -16.48 14.44
N LEU A 46 5.08 -16.66 13.11
CA LEU A 46 6.29 -16.60 12.28
C LEU A 46 6.93 -15.21 12.30
N VAL A 47 6.14 -14.15 12.14
CA VAL A 47 6.61 -12.76 12.23
C VAL A 47 7.22 -12.49 13.60
N THR A 48 6.54 -12.83 14.69
CA THR A 48 7.04 -12.63 16.05
C THR A 48 8.31 -13.42 16.30
N THR A 49 8.36 -14.70 15.90
CA THR A 49 9.56 -15.53 16.05
C THR A 49 10.75 -14.93 15.30
N PHE A 50 10.53 -14.46 14.06
CA PHE A 50 11.57 -13.79 13.27
C PHE A 50 12.07 -12.52 13.96
N LEU A 51 11.17 -11.69 14.50
CA LEU A 51 11.53 -10.46 15.20
C LEU A 51 12.29 -10.72 16.51
N LEU A 52 12.00 -11.82 17.20
CA LEU A 52 12.69 -12.19 18.45
C LEU A 52 14.03 -12.89 18.19
N ALA A 53 14.15 -13.66 17.10
CA ALA A 53 15.38 -14.38 16.76
C ALA A 53 16.47 -13.47 16.16
N ARG A 54 16.10 -12.27 15.70
CA ARG A 54 17.01 -11.28 15.09
C ARG A 54 17.75 -10.48 16.16
N GLY A 55 19.08 -10.45 16.05
CA GLY A 55 20.01 -9.66 16.88
C GLY A 55 20.16 -8.19 16.46
N GLU A 56 21.40 -7.67 16.49
CA GLU A 56 21.75 -6.23 16.46
C GLU A 56 21.35 -5.40 15.21
N LEU A 57 20.81 -6.01 14.16
CA LEU A 57 20.43 -5.34 12.90
C LEU A 57 19.02 -4.71 12.92
N ALA A 58 18.31 -4.73 14.05
CA ALA A 58 16.97 -4.19 14.16
C ALA A 58 16.94 -2.67 13.84
N GLY A 59 16.09 -2.29 12.90
CA GLY A 59 15.83 -0.89 12.54
C GLY A 59 16.84 -0.26 11.59
N SER A 60 17.66 -1.03 10.86
CA SER A 60 18.66 -0.50 9.93
C SER A 60 18.14 0.56 8.95
N ASP A 61 16.98 0.30 8.32
CA ASP A 61 16.37 1.22 7.36
C ASP A 61 15.76 2.43 8.07
N ALA A 62 15.04 2.21 9.18
CA ALA A 62 14.48 3.30 9.98
C ALA A 62 15.58 4.22 10.54
N ARG A 63 16.74 3.65 10.89
CA ARG A 63 17.91 4.39 11.37
C ARG A 63 18.53 5.21 10.25
N ALA A 64 18.55 4.72 9.02
CA ALA A 64 18.98 5.49 7.85
C ALA A 64 18.11 6.75 7.66
N TYR A 65 16.79 6.63 7.83
CA TYR A 65 15.89 7.79 7.71
C TYR A 65 16.08 8.77 8.86
N TRP A 66 16.15 8.26 10.10
CA TRP A 66 16.33 9.06 11.31
C TRP A 66 17.67 9.80 11.31
N ALA A 67 18.77 9.10 11.02
CA ALA A 67 20.12 9.67 10.99
C ALA A 67 20.33 10.58 9.78
N GLY A 68 19.83 10.20 8.60
CA GLY A 68 19.92 11.00 7.40
C GLY A 68 19.32 12.40 7.61
N VAL A 69 18.14 12.49 8.22
CA VAL A 69 17.56 13.81 8.51
C VAL A 69 18.40 14.60 9.52
N ARG A 70 18.90 13.97 10.58
CA ARG A 70 19.74 14.67 11.58
C ARG A 70 21.02 15.21 10.96
N ILE A 71 21.73 14.37 10.21
CA ILE A 71 22.93 14.75 9.47
C ILE A 71 22.62 15.92 8.53
N TRP A 72 21.49 15.88 7.82
CA TRP A 72 21.08 16.97 6.95
C TRP A 72 20.77 18.27 7.71
N LEU A 73 20.08 18.18 8.86
CA LEU A 73 19.79 19.34 9.71
C LEU A 73 21.07 19.96 10.32
N ASP A 74 22.09 19.14 10.58
CA ASP A 74 23.41 19.57 11.04
C ASP A 74 24.31 20.09 9.90
N GLY A 75 23.80 20.19 8.68
CA GLY A 75 24.52 20.69 7.49
C GLY A 75 25.41 19.65 6.80
N GLY A 76 25.35 18.40 7.21
CA GLY A 76 26.08 17.28 6.60
C GLY A 76 25.39 16.67 5.37
N ASN A 77 26.06 15.68 4.76
CA ASN A 77 25.55 14.96 3.60
C ASN A 77 24.83 13.65 4.00
N PRO A 78 23.50 13.56 3.89
CA PRO A 78 22.74 12.36 4.28
C PRO A 78 22.93 11.17 3.34
N PHE A 79 23.49 11.39 2.14
CA PHE A 79 23.76 10.38 1.13
C PHE A 79 25.12 9.69 1.32
N SER A 80 25.98 10.23 2.18
CA SER A 80 27.27 9.64 2.54
C SER A 80 27.50 9.77 4.05
N PRO A 81 26.64 9.15 4.87
CA PRO A 81 26.72 9.29 6.31
C PRO A 81 27.93 8.53 6.87
N PRO A 82 28.45 8.95 8.04
CA PRO A 82 29.49 8.19 8.72
C PRO A 82 28.94 6.83 9.19
N ALA A 83 29.85 5.85 9.33
CA ALA A 83 29.51 4.58 9.96
C ALA A 83 28.95 4.82 11.39
N PRO A 84 27.95 4.05 11.85
CA PRO A 84 27.38 2.84 11.23
C PRO A 84 26.12 3.08 10.39
N PHE A 85 25.83 4.31 9.98
CA PHE A 85 24.56 4.63 9.31
C PHE A 85 24.58 4.23 7.84
N LEU A 86 23.44 3.73 7.35
CA LEU A 86 23.22 3.51 5.93
C LEU A 86 22.86 4.83 5.25
N PRO A 87 23.21 5.02 3.96
CA PRO A 87 22.81 6.19 3.18
C PRO A 87 21.29 6.40 3.17
N PHE A 88 20.87 7.67 3.14
CA PHE A 88 19.50 8.02 2.79
C PHE A 88 19.28 7.76 1.29
N VAL A 89 18.33 6.90 0.93
CA VAL A 89 18.14 6.39 -0.44
C VAL A 89 16.85 6.86 -1.09
N TYR A 90 16.32 8.00 -0.67
CA TYR A 90 15.13 8.63 -1.27
C TYR A 90 15.45 10.02 -1.81
N ALA A 91 14.51 10.58 -2.58
CA ALA A 91 14.64 11.90 -3.16
C ALA A 91 14.92 12.96 -2.07
N PRO A 92 15.83 13.93 -2.30
CA PRO A 92 16.27 14.85 -1.25
C PRO A 92 15.13 15.62 -0.57
N TRP A 93 14.13 16.09 -1.34
CA TRP A 93 12.99 16.81 -0.78
C TRP A 93 12.18 16.00 0.25
N THR A 94 12.25 14.67 0.20
CA THR A 94 11.53 13.79 1.12
C THR A 94 12.10 13.76 2.53
N LEU A 95 13.32 14.25 2.75
CA LEU A 95 13.91 14.40 4.09
C LEU A 95 12.97 15.13 5.06
N THR A 96 12.28 16.16 4.55
CA THR A 96 11.30 16.95 5.31
C THR A 96 10.17 16.11 5.90
N LEU A 97 9.76 15.04 5.21
CA LEU A 97 8.69 14.13 5.66
C LEU A 97 9.09 13.33 6.90
N PHE A 98 10.39 13.11 7.08
CA PHE A 98 10.96 12.35 8.18
C PHE A 98 11.41 13.24 9.34
N VAL A 99 11.31 14.58 9.23
CA VAL A 99 11.67 15.51 10.31
C VAL A 99 10.93 15.23 11.62
N PRO A 100 9.59 15.07 11.65
CA PRO A 100 8.89 14.75 12.91
C PRO A 100 9.44 13.50 13.59
N TRP A 101 9.95 12.56 12.79
CA TRP A 101 10.57 11.33 13.27
C TRP A 101 11.96 11.54 13.86
N ALA A 102 12.79 12.28 13.12
CA ALA A 102 14.17 12.50 13.43
C ALA A 102 14.35 13.34 14.70
N LEU A 103 13.39 14.21 15.02
CA LEU A 103 13.40 15.03 16.24
C LEU A 103 13.27 14.18 17.52
N LEU A 104 12.70 12.98 17.44
CA LEU A 104 12.60 12.08 18.59
C LEU A 104 13.95 11.39 18.87
N PRO A 105 14.28 11.10 20.15
CA PRO A 105 15.38 10.18 20.48
C PRO A 105 15.20 8.83 19.76
N TRP A 106 16.30 8.19 19.36
CA TRP A 106 16.24 6.98 18.53
C TRP A 106 15.32 5.89 19.12
N ASP A 107 15.39 5.63 20.43
CA ASP A 107 14.58 4.57 21.05
C ASP A 107 13.08 4.89 20.98
N VAL A 108 12.71 6.16 21.19
CA VAL A 108 11.33 6.63 21.12
C VAL A 108 10.84 6.62 19.67
N ALA A 109 11.68 7.11 18.75
CA ALA A 109 11.43 7.03 17.33
C ALA A 109 11.18 5.56 16.99
N TRP A 110 12.18 4.70 17.09
CA TRP A 110 12.06 3.30 16.70
C TRP A 110 10.85 2.56 17.26
N PHE A 111 10.58 2.72 18.56
CA PHE A 111 9.40 2.16 19.21
C PHE A 111 8.11 2.64 18.54
N ALA A 112 7.96 3.95 18.31
CA ALA A 112 6.81 4.50 17.63
C ALA A 112 6.70 4.00 16.18
N TRP A 113 7.82 3.79 15.45
CA TRP A 113 7.80 3.41 14.02
C TRP A 113 7.17 2.05 13.91
N ARG A 114 7.76 1.12 14.66
CA ARG A 114 7.37 -0.27 14.69
C ARG A 114 5.96 -0.41 15.27
N GLY A 115 5.67 0.30 16.36
CA GLY A 115 4.35 0.35 16.98
C GLY A 115 3.26 0.80 16.00
N LEU A 116 3.48 1.91 15.29
CA LEU A 116 2.53 2.40 14.28
C LEU A 116 2.30 1.39 13.15
N ASN A 117 3.37 0.78 12.62
CA ASN A 117 3.25 -0.23 11.57
C ASN A 117 2.47 -1.47 12.06
N ILE A 118 2.71 -1.92 13.30
CA ILE A 118 1.95 -3.03 13.91
C ILE A 118 0.47 -2.66 14.07
N LEU A 119 0.16 -1.47 14.58
CA LEU A 119 -1.22 -1.01 14.75
C LEU A 119 -1.96 -0.91 13.41
N LEU A 120 -1.30 -0.36 12.38
CA LEU A 120 -1.83 -0.29 11.02
C LEU A 120 -2.04 -1.69 10.42
N LEU A 121 -1.14 -2.64 10.67
CA LEU A 121 -1.29 -4.02 10.24
C LEU A 121 -2.49 -4.70 10.90
N ILE A 122 -2.62 -4.59 12.22
CA ILE A 122 -3.75 -5.18 12.96
C ILE A 122 -5.06 -4.57 12.47
N TRP A 123 -5.12 -3.24 12.35
CA TRP A 123 -6.31 -2.53 11.90
C TRP A 123 -6.72 -2.93 10.47
N SER A 124 -5.78 -2.89 9.52
CA SER A 124 -6.05 -3.24 8.12
C SER A 124 -6.38 -4.73 7.94
N ALA A 125 -5.70 -5.62 8.68
CA ALA A 125 -6.00 -7.05 8.72
C ALA A 125 -7.41 -7.31 9.27
N HIS A 126 -7.80 -6.64 10.35
CA HIS A 126 -9.14 -6.75 10.90
C HIS A 126 -10.19 -6.31 9.87
N TRP A 127 -10.00 -5.15 9.24
CA TRP A 127 -10.91 -4.64 8.21
C TRP A 127 -11.08 -5.62 7.04
N ALA A 128 -9.98 -6.20 6.55
CA ALA A 128 -10.00 -7.15 5.43
C ALA A 128 -10.61 -8.49 5.83
N TYR A 129 -10.28 -8.98 7.03
CA TYR A 129 -10.82 -10.21 7.59
C TYR A 129 -12.35 -10.16 7.72
N GLN A 130 -12.92 -9.01 8.15
CA GLN A 130 -14.38 -8.89 8.23
C GLN A 130 -15.07 -9.05 6.87
N ARG A 131 -14.39 -8.71 5.77
CA ARG A 131 -14.92 -8.79 4.41
C ARG A 131 -14.64 -10.13 3.75
N ARG A 132 -13.40 -10.61 3.78
CA ARG A 132 -13.00 -11.89 3.16
C ARG A 132 -12.00 -12.65 4.06
N PRO A 133 -12.49 -13.38 5.08
CA PRO A 133 -11.65 -14.04 6.08
C PRO A 133 -10.53 -14.90 5.47
N LEU A 134 -10.89 -15.86 4.60
CA LEU A 134 -9.96 -16.83 4.05
C LEU A 134 -8.92 -16.19 3.12
N ALA A 135 -9.35 -15.31 2.21
CA ALA A 135 -8.44 -14.59 1.32
C ALA A 135 -7.44 -13.74 2.11
N THR A 136 -7.91 -13.07 3.16
CA THR A 136 -7.05 -12.30 4.08
C THR A 136 -6.06 -13.20 4.80
N GLY A 137 -6.48 -14.34 5.34
CA GLY A 137 -5.59 -15.29 6.02
C GLY A 137 -4.51 -15.84 5.08
N ILE A 138 -4.88 -16.24 3.86
CA ILE A 138 -3.92 -16.72 2.84
C ILE A 138 -2.93 -15.63 2.48
N LEU A 139 -3.40 -14.41 2.19
CA LEU A 139 -2.53 -13.32 1.81
C LEU A 139 -1.56 -12.93 2.94
N LEU A 140 -2.03 -12.87 4.20
CA LEU A 140 -1.16 -12.60 5.34
C LEU A 140 -0.14 -13.71 5.59
N ALA A 141 -0.52 -14.98 5.40
CA ALA A 141 0.42 -16.09 5.47
C ALA A 141 1.50 -16.00 4.38
N PHE A 142 1.11 -15.67 3.15
CA PHE A 142 2.03 -15.44 2.04
C PHE A 142 2.97 -14.24 2.29
N LEU A 143 2.44 -13.17 2.89
CA LEU A 143 3.19 -11.96 3.20
C LEU A 143 3.95 -12.02 4.53
N ALA A 144 3.93 -13.14 5.26
CA ALA A 144 4.53 -13.22 6.59
C ALA A 144 6.03 -12.86 6.58
N ALA A 145 6.80 -13.41 5.65
CA ALA A 145 8.23 -13.11 5.52
C ALA A 145 8.52 -11.63 5.18
N PRO A 146 7.92 -11.00 4.15
CA PRO A 146 8.16 -9.58 3.88
C PRO A 146 7.60 -8.65 4.96
N ILE A 147 6.51 -9.01 5.67
CA ILE A 147 6.04 -8.29 6.86
C ILE A 147 7.11 -8.33 7.96
N ALA A 148 7.63 -9.51 8.27
CA ALA A 148 8.64 -9.69 9.30
C ALA A 148 9.91 -8.87 8.98
N ALA A 149 10.41 -8.97 7.73
CA ALA A 149 11.56 -8.19 7.28
C ALA A 149 11.31 -6.68 7.37
N THR A 150 10.12 -6.21 6.98
CA THR A 150 9.76 -4.79 7.02
C THR A 150 9.66 -4.25 8.45
N LEU A 151 9.04 -5.00 9.37
CA LEU A 151 8.96 -4.63 10.78
C LEU A 151 10.32 -4.72 11.48
N ASP A 152 11.19 -5.62 11.03
CA ASP A 152 12.54 -5.79 11.56
C ASP A 152 13.44 -4.62 11.19
N THR A 153 13.59 -4.34 9.89
CA THR A 153 14.49 -3.28 9.40
C THR A 153 13.89 -1.89 9.54
N GLY A 154 12.57 -1.78 9.69
CA GLY A 154 11.87 -0.50 9.68
C GLY A 154 11.67 0.04 8.26
N ASN A 155 11.65 -0.82 7.27
CA ASN A 155 11.45 -0.43 5.87
C ASN A 155 10.12 0.33 5.70
N ILE A 156 10.11 1.40 4.92
CA ILE A 156 8.89 2.21 4.73
C ILE A 156 7.83 1.52 3.88
N THR A 157 8.13 0.40 3.22
CA THR A 157 7.21 -0.25 2.26
C THR A 157 5.82 -0.51 2.82
N PHE A 158 5.70 -0.91 4.09
CA PHE A 158 4.38 -1.12 4.67
C PHE A 158 3.59 0.19 4.79
N LEU A 159 4.21 1.28 5.24
CA LEU A 159 3.58 2.61 5.24
C LEU A 159 3.18 3.05 3.84
N LEU A 160 4.01 2.79 2.82
CA LEU A 160 3.67 3.07 1.43
C LEU A 160 2.44 2.26 0.96
N ALA A 161 2.37 0.98 1.31
CA ALA A 161 1.19 0.14 1.08
C ALA A 161 -0.04 0.71 1.81
N MET A 162 0.14 1.24 3.02
CA MET A 162 -0.94 1.87 3.78
C MET A 162 -1.38 3.23 3.23
N MET A 163 -0.52 3.98 2.57
CA MET A 163 -0.93 5.16 1.80
C MET A 163 -1.83 4.78 0.62
N ILE A 164 -1.48 3.73 -0.12
CA ILE A 164 -2.32 3.21 -1.23
C ILE A 164 -3.64 2.66 -0.69
N TRP A 165 -3.61 1.93 0.43
CA TRP A 165 -4.82 1.48 1.11
C TRP A 165 -5.71 2.64 1.52
N GLY A 166 -5.14 3.65 2.18
CA GLY A 166 -5.83 4.85 2.66
C GLY A 166 -6.45 5.66 1.53
N ALA A 167 -5.81 5.68 0.35
CA ALA A 167 -6.33 6.33 -0.85
C ALA A 167 -7.72 5.83 -1.26
N TYR A 168 -8.10 4.59 -0.88
CA TYR A 168 -9.44 4.04 -1.14
C TYR A 168 -10.55 4.67 -0.26
N PHE A 169 -10.20 5.25 0.89
CA PHE A 169 -11.17 5.74 1.89
C PHE A 169 -11.26 7.27 1.97
N VAL A 170 -10.52 7.99 1.12
CA VAL A 170 -10.45 9.46 1.14
C VAL A 170 -10.92 10.05 -0.18
N GLY A 171 -11.15 11.37 -0.19
CA GLY A 171 -11.53 12.09 -1.41
C GLY A 171 -10.44 12.06 -2.50
N PRO A 172 -10.80 12.33 -3.77
CA PRO A 172 -9.91 12.13 -4.92
C PRO A 172 -8.60 12.92 -4.85
N ARG A 173 -8.63 14.14 -4.27
CA ARG A 173 -7.43 14.97 -4.07
C ARG A 173 -6.40 14.27 -3.19
N MET A 174 -6.83 13.88 -1.99
CA MET A 174 -5.95 13.22 -1.02
C MET A 174 -5.53 11.83 -1.50
N ALA A 175 -6.42 11.09 -2.16
CA ALA A 175 -6.09 9.80 -2.75
C ALA A 175 -4.95 9.92 -3.79
N GLY A 176 -5.03 10.95 -4.66
CA GLY A 176 -3.96 11.27 -5.60
C GLY A 176 -2.65 11.63 -4.91
N VAL A 177 -2.69 12.49 -3.88
CA VAL A 177 -1.50 12.87 -3.09
C VAL A 177 -0.85 11.67 -2.40
N LEU A 178 -1.64 10.81 -1.75
CA LEU A 178 -1.14 9.61 -1.08
C LEU A 178 -0.47 8.64 -2.07
N TRP A 179 -1.06 8.47 -3.25
CA TRP A 179 -0.47 7.66 -4.32
C TRP A 179 0.83 8.28 -4.87
N ALA A 180 0.84 9.58 -5.13
CA ALA A 180 2.02 10.27 -5.64
C ALA A 180 3.16 10.22 -4.63
N LEU A 181 2.88 10.47 -3.35
CA LEU A 181 3.86 10.37 -2.27
C LEU A 181 4.46 8.96 -2.16
N SER A 182 3.60 7.94 -2.23
CA SER A 182 4.01 6.54 -2.24
C SER A 182 4.93 6.21 -3.42
N THR A 183 4.56 6.71 -4.61
CA THR A 183 5.30 6.54 -5.87
C THR A 183 6.63 7.30 -5.90
N SER A 184 6.69 8.47 -5.26
CA SER A 184 7.91 9.27 -5.16
C SER A 184 8.95 8.66 -4.22
N LEU A 185 8.50 7.94 -3.17
CA LEU A 185 9.39 7.26 -2.24
C LEU A 185 9.87 5.90 -2.77
N LYS A 186 9.01 5.17 -3.49
CA LYS A 186 9.40 3.99 -4.27
C LYS A 186 8.64 4.00 -5.58
N TRP A 187 9.27 3.63 -6.69
CA TRP A 187 8.61 3.71 -8.00
C TRP A 187 7.50 2.65 -8.20
N PHE A 188 7.54 1.52 -7.48
CA PHE A 188 6.64 0.38 -7.72
C PHE A 188 5.12 0.69 -7.56
N PRO A 189 4.67 1.52 -6.59
CA PRO A 189 3.30 1.99 -6.49
C PRO A 189 2.77 2.75 -7.70
N LEU A 190 3.61 3.14 -8.67
CA LEU A 190 3.18 3.70 -9.95
C LEU A 190 2.10 2.83 -10.62
N LEU A 191 2.22 1.51 -10.50
CA LEU A 191 1.26 0.54 -11.04
C LEU A 191 -0.15 0.67 -10.46
N PHE A 192 -0.28 1.20 -9.24
CA PHE A 192 -1.59 1.39 -8.59
C PHE A 192 -2.38 2.58 -9.14
N LEU A 193 -1.81 3.38 -10.05
CA LEU A 193 -2.57 4.41 -10.77
C LEU A 193 -3.83 3.82 -11.44
N LEU A 194 -3.71 2.59 -11.94
CA LEU A 194 -4.79 1.90 -12.65
C LEU A 194 -5.99 1.56 -11.74
N ILE A 195 -5.75 1.34 -10.45
CA ILE A 195 -6.81 0.98 -9.49
C ILE A 195 -7.40 2.20 -8.77
N LEU A 196 -6.78 3.38 -8.91
CA LEU A 196 -7.32 4.62 -8.36
C LEU A 196 -8.60 5.05 -9.09
N PRO A 197 -9.54 5.72 -8.39
CA PRO A 197 -10.67 6.39 -9.03
C PRO A 197 -10.21 7.41 -10.09
N PRO A 198 -10.93 7.61 -11.21
CA PRO A 198 -10.49 8.45 -12.32
C PRO A 198 -9.98 9.84 -11.91
N ARG A 199 -10.77 10.59 -11.13
CA ARG A 199 -10.36 11.92 -10.66
C ARG A 199 -9.14 11.88 -9.74
N ALA A 200 -8.94 10.82 -8.96
CA ALA A 200 -7.77 10.68 -8.12
C ALA A 200 -6.49 10.49 -8.94
N ARG A 201 -6.58 9.88 -10.14
CA ARG A 201 -5.45 9.76 -11.06
C ARG A 201 -4.95 11.12 -11.53
N LEU A 202 -5.86 12.04 -11.84
CA LEU A 202 -5.49 13.39 -12.27
C LEU A 202 -4.72 14.13 -11.17
N TRP A 203 -5.27 14.13 -9.95
CA TRP A 203 -4.60 14.71 -8.79
C TRP A 203 -3.28 14.01 -8.47
N GLY A 204 -3.22 12.70 -8.65
CA GLY A 204 -2.01 11.91 -8.48
C GLY A 204 -0.92 12.31 -9.46
N VAL A 205 -1.23 12.37 -10.76
CA VAL A 205 -0.27 12.80 -11.79
C VAL A 205 0.19 14.23 -11.53
N GLY A 206 -0.71 15.14 -11.16
CA GLY A 206 -0.34 16.51 -10.77
C GLY A 206 0.60 16.56 -9.57
N ALA A 207 0.33 15.80 -8.51
CA ALA A 207 1.18 15.72 -7.33
C ALA A 207 2.53 15.04 -7.60
N LEU A 208 2.57 14.06 -8.51
CA LEU A 208 3.80 13.41 -8.95
C LEU A 208 4.66 14.36 -9.79
N ALA A 209 4.03 15.17 -10.66
CA ALA A 209 4.71 16.24 -11.40
C ALA A 209 5.33 17.27 -10.45
N LEU A 210 4.61 17.68 -9.40
CA LEU A 210 5.17 18.54 -8.34
C LEU A 210 6.37 17.88 -7.64
N SER A 211 6.29 16.58 -7.35
CA SER A 211 7.43 15.83 -6.80
C SER A 211 8.64 15.84 -7.75
N GLY A 212 8.40 15.78 -9.07
CA GLY A 212 9.42 15.94 -10.09
C GLY A 212 10.05 17.33 -10.10
N ILE A 213 9.25 18.40 -9.95
CA ILE A 213 9.76 19.76 -9.82
C ILE A 213 10.64 19.89 -8.55
N LEU A 214 10.22 19.32 -7.42
CA LEU A 214 11.02 19.31 -6.19
C LEU A 214 12.33 18.52 -6.33
N LEU A 215 12.29 17.42 -7.08
CA LEU A 215 13.49 16.65 -7.43
C LEU A 215 14.46 17.49 -8.28
N LEU A 216 13.95 18.24 -9.26
CA LEU A 216 14.76 19.16 -10.08
C LEU A 216 15.27 20.36 -9.28
N ALA A 217 14.48 20.88 -8.33
CA ALA A 217 14.92 21.95 -7.44
C ALA A 217 16.07 21.50 -6.51
N THR A 218 16.23 20.19 -6.32
CA THR A 218 17.32 19.58 -5.54
C THR A 218 18.31 18.82 -6.44
N TRP A 219 18.49 19.29 -7.70
CA TRP A 219 19.20 18.57 -8.75
C TRP A 219 20.57 17.98 -8.36
N PRO A 220 21.50 18.73 -7.73
CA PRO A 220 22.81 18.17 -7.37
C PRO A 220 22.69 16.96 -6.43
N GLN A 221 21.84 17.06 -5.41
CA GLN A 221 21.58 15.96 -4.47
C GLN A 221 20.79 14.83 -5.13
N SER A 222 19.89 15.16 -6.06
CA SER A 222 19.12 14.17 -6.83
C SER A 222 20.02 13.29 -7.69
N LEU A 223 21.12 13.81 -8.24
CA LEU A 223 22.10 13.00 -8.97
C LEU A 223 22.79 11.97 -8.06
N ILE A 224 23.18 12.37 -6.85
CA ILE A 224 23.77 11.46 -5.85
C ILE A 224 22.74 10.39 -5.43
N HIS A 225 21.49 10.80 -5.21
CA HIS A 225 20.42 9.86 -4.89
C HIS A 225 20.18 8.85 -6.02
N LEU A 226 20.16 9.28 -7.29
CA LEU A 226 20.00 8.39 -8.44
C LEU A 226 21.14 7.38 -8.53
N ASP A 227 22.38 7.83 -8.32
CA ASP A 227 23.54 6.94 -8.26
C ASP A 227 23.36 5.88 -7.16
N LEU A 228 22.99 6.27 -5.94
CA LEU A 228 22.70 5.34 -4.84
C LEU A 228 21.49 4.42 -5.11
N ALA A 229 20.49 4.89 -5.84
CA ALA A 229 19.34 4.09 -6.20
C ALA A 229 19.70 2.97 -7.19
N LEU A 230 20.63 3.25 -8.10
CA LEU A 230 21.06 2.33 -9.17
C LEU A 230 22.22 1.43 -8.78
N ASN A 231 23.20 1.96 -8.04
CA ASN A 231 24.50 1.31 -7.83
C ASN A 231 24.68 0.73 -6.42
N LEU A 232 23.85 1.09 -5.44
CA LEU A 232 23.94 0.50 -4.10
C LEU A 232 23.53 -0.99 -4.18
N PRO A 233 24.41 -1.94 -3.82
CA PRO A 233 24.07 -3.36 -3.85
C PRO A 233 22.99 -3.65 -2.83
N ARG A 234 21.88 -4.25 -3.28
CA ARG A 234 20.74 -4.59 -2.42
C ARG A 234 20.39 -6.06 -2.57
N PRO A 235 20.04 -6.73 -1.46
CA PRO A 235 19.47 -8.08 -1.54
C PRO A 235 18.14 -8.05 -2.30
N PHE A 236 17.69 -9.23 -2.69
CA PHE A 236 16.41 -9.39 -3.40
C PHE A 236 15.27 -8.72 -2.62
N ARG A 237 14.53 -7.84 -3.31
CA ARG A 237 13.56 -6.90 -2.72
C ARG A 237 12.21 -7.57 -2.46
N ILE A 238 12.20 -8.60 -1.62
CA ILE A 238 10.97 -9.26 -1.17
C ILE A 238 9.99 -8.29 -0.51
N ASP A 239 10.48 -7.17 0.05
CA ASP A 239 9.68 -6.11 0.64
C ASP A 239 8.65 -5.57 -0.36
N LEU A 240 8.96 -5.49 -1.65
CA LEU A 240 8.04 -4.96 -2.66
C LEU A 240 6.77 -5.80 -2.83
N VAL A 241 6.83 -7.10 -2.51
CA VAL A 241 5.65 -7.98 -2.53
C VAL A 241 4.59 -7.51 -1.52
N LEU A 242 5.02 -6.85 -0.43
CA LEU A 242 4.14 -6.28 0.58
C LEU A 242 3.21 -5.19 0.02
N LEU A 243 3.58 -4.54 -1.09
CA LEU A 243 2.74 -3.52 -1.73
C LEU A 243 1.42 -4.09 -2.26
N ILE A 244 1.33 -5.40 -2.50
CA ILE A 244 0.07 -6.09 -2.82
C ILE A 244 -0.98 -5.81 -1.73
N TRP A 245 -0.56 -5.67 -0.47
CA TRP A 245 -1.45 -5.34 0.63
C TRP A 245 -2.19 -4.02 0.40
N GLY A 246 -1.55 -3.02 -0.21
CA GLY A 246 -2.18 -1.73 -0.52
C GLY A 246 -3.37 -1.83 -1.48
N ALA A 247 -3.40 -2.86 -2.33
CA ALA A 247 -4.49 -3.10 -3.29
C ALA A 247 -5.71 -3.81 -2.67
N VAL A 248 -5.61 -4.30 -1.43
CA VAL A 248 -6.64 -5.13 -0.79
C VAL A 248 -8.01 -4.44 -0.73
N PRO A 249 -8.16 -3.15 -0.40
CA PRO A 249 -9.48 -2.52 -0.39
C PRO A 249 -10.17 -2.58 -1.75
N TRP A 250 -9.42 -2.33 -2.83
CA TRP A 250 -9.92 -2.44 -4.20
C TRP A 250 -10.25 -3.88 -4.56
N LEU A 251 -9.31 -4.81 -4.36
CA LEU A 251 -9.48 -6.24 -4.66
C LEU A 251 -10.68 -6.87 -3.92
N TRP A 252 -10.96 -6.45 -2.68
CA TRP A 252 -12.02 -7.01 -1.85
C TRP A 252 -13.39 -6.42 -2.19
N ALA A 253 -13.41 -5.23 -2.82
CA ALA A 253 -14.61 -4.59 -3.33
C ALA A 253 -15.07 -5.14 -4.68
N GLN A 254 -14.18 -5.75 -5.46
CA GLN A 254 -14.51 -6.33 -6.77
C GLN A 254 -15.29 -7.65 -6.62
N ALA A 255 -16.59 -7.66 -6.92
CA ALA A 255 -17.41 -8.88 -6.88
C ALA A 255 -16.88 -9.96 -7.85
N TRP A 256 -16.51 -9.56 -9.06
CA TRP A 256 -16.03 -10.43 -10.13
C TRP A 256 -14.73 -11.18 -9.81
N PHE A 257 -13.90 -10.67 -8.89
CA PHE A 257 -12.66 -11.35 -8.52
C PHE A 257 -12.92 -12.58 -7.64
N TRP A 258 -14.06 -12.61 -6.93
CA TRP A 258 -14.37 -13.64 -5.93
C TRP A 258 -15.60 -14.48 -6.28
N GLU A 259 -16.44 -14.03 -7.20
CA GLU A 259 -17.52 -14.85 -7.75
C GLU A 259 -16.95 -16.04 -8.51
N ARG A 260 -17.52 -17.22 -8.22
CA ARG A 260 -16.98 -18.55 -8.51
C ARG A 260 -17.10 -18.96 -9.99
N ASP A 261 -17.48 -18.04 -10.86
CA ASP A 261 -17.64 -18.32 -12.29
C ASP A 261 -16.28 -18.24 -13.00
N ARG A 262 -15.52 -19.32 -12.87
CA ARG A 262 -14.38 -19.62 -13.75
C ARG A 262 -14.76 -19.50 -15.23
N GLY A 263 -16.04 -19.72 -15.57
CA GLY A 263 -16.58 -19.52 -16.92
C GLY A 263 -16.62 -18.05 -17.39
N LEU A 264 -16.83 -17.09 -16.49
CA LEU A 264 -16.87 -15.67 -16.83
C LEU A 264 -15.47 -15.08 -17.08
N LEU A 265 -14.44 -15.58 -16.41
CA LEU A 265 -13.05 -15.16 -16.68
C LEU A 265 -12.57 -15.67 -18.05
N ILE A 266 -12.88 -16.91 -18.40
CA ILE A 266 -12.57 -17.47 -19.73
C ILE A 266 -13.41 -16.78 -20.80
N GLY A 267 -14.71 -16.54 -20.54
CA GLY A 267 -15.60 -15.79 -21.42
C GLY A 267 -15.13 -14.35 -21.65
N ARG A 268 -14.72 -13.62 -20.60
CA ARG A 268 -14.17 -12.27 -20.74
C ARG A 268 -12.80 -12.23 -21.40
N TRP A 269 -11.98 -13.27 -21.26
CA TRP A 269 -10.74 -13.41 -22.01
C TRP A 269 -11.02 -13.66 -23.50
N ALA A 270 -12.02 -14.48 -23.82
CA ALA A 270 -12.49 -14.70 -25.18
C ALA A 270 -13.09 -13.41 -25.78
N ASP A 271 -13.90 -12.68 -25.00
CA ASP A 271 -14.43 -11.35 -25.37
C ASP A 271 -13.31 -10.31 -25.52
N GLY A 272 -12.26 -10.41 -24.72
CA GLY A 272 -11.07 -9.57 -24.84
C GLY A 272 -10.35 -9.81 -26.16
N ARG A 273 -10.22 -11.09 -26.57
CA ARG A 273 -9.64 -11.44 -27.88
C ARG A 273 -10.53 -11.01 -29.03
N SER A 274 -11.85 -11.18 -28.92
CA SER A 274 -12.77 -10.74 -29.97
C SER A 274 -12.73 -9.22 -30.11
N ARG A 275 -12.79 -8.47 -29.00
CA ARG A 275 -12.60 -7.01 -29.01
C ARG A 275 -11.25 -6.57 -29.53
N ALA A 276 -10.17 -7.31 -29.25
CA ALA A 276 -8.85 -7.01 -29.80
C ALA A 276 -8.77 -7.29 -31.31
N ALA A 277 -9.46 -8.32 -31.80
CA ALA A 277 -9.57 -8.63 -33.22
C ALA A 277 -10.42 -7.57 -33.94
N THR A 278 -11.56 -7.17 -33.37
CA THR A 278 -12.39 -6.07 -33.88
C THR A 278 -11.61 -4.77 -33.88
N ALA A 279 -10.92 -4.43 -32.78
CA ALA A 279 -10.06 -3.25 -32.70
C ALA A 279 -8.93 -3.26 -33.74
N ARG A 280 -8.36 -4.42 -34.07
CA ARG A 280 -7.37 -4.54 -35.16
C ARG A 280 -7.98 -4.33 -36.54
N HIS A 281 -9.17 -4.87 -36.77
CA HIS A 281 -9.90 -4.69 -38.02
C HIS A 281 -10.30 -3.22 -38.21
N ASP A 282 -10.87 -2.62 -37.17
CA ASP A 282 -11.24 -1.21 -37.13
C ASP A 282 -10.02 -0.32 -37.30
N TRP A 283 -8.88 -0.66 -36.68
CA TRP A 283 -7.62 0.07 -36.87
C TRP A 283 -7.15 0.07 -38.33
N ARG A 284 -7.26 -1.06 -39.04
CA ARG A 284 -6.86 -1.15 -40.45
C ARG A 284 -7.81 -0.38 -41.37
N ALA A 285 -9.12 -0.52 -41.17
CA ALA A 285 -10.13 0.23 -41.91
C ALA A 285 -10.01 1.75 -41.66
N TRP A 286 -9.71 2.12 -40.42
CA TRP A 286 -9.45 3.49 -40.00
C TRP A 286 -8.20 4.06 -40.68
N HIS A 287 -7.09 3.31 -40.77
CA HIS A 287 -5.86 3.78 -41.42
C HIS A 287 -6.03 4.06 -42.93
N SER A 288 -7.03 3.49 -43.59
CA SER A 288 -7.31 3.67 -45.02
C SER A 288 -8.21 4.85 -45.37
N SER A 289 -8.93 5.48 -44.43
CA SER A 289 -10.05 6.38 -44.77
C SER A 289 -9.70 7.87 -44.93
N GLY A 290 -8.47 8.32 -44.68
CA GLY A 290 -8.05 9.73 -44.81
C GLY A 290 -8.67 10.71 -43.79
N GLN A 291 -9.87 10.40 -43.27
CA GLN A 291 -10.54 11.05 -42.14
C GLN A 291 -10.07 10.51 -40.77
N ALA A 292 -9.14 9.55 -40.82
CA ALA A 292 -8.59 8.82 -39.70
C ALA A 292 -8.12 9.75 -38.56
N GLY A 293 -7.32 10.76 -38.90
CA GLY A 293 -6.62 11.59 -37.92
C GLY A 293 -7.54 12.33 -36.94
N ALA A 294 -8.65 12.90 -37.41
CA ALA A 294 -9.55 13.68 -36.57
C ALA A 294 -10.38 12.80 -35.62
N GLN A 295 -10.94 11.69 -36.12
CA GLN A 295 -11.74 10.77 -35.31
C GLN A 295 -10.90 10.01 -34.27
N ALA A 296 -9.65 9.65 -34.58
CA ALA A 296 -8.79 9.04 -33.56
C ALA A 296 -8.34 10.04 -32.50
N ARG A 297 -8.11 11.30 -32.86
CA ARG A 297 -7.84 12.34 -31.85
C ARG A 297 -9.02 12.44 -30.88
N GLN A 298 -10.25 12.50 -31.39
CA GLN A 298 -11.45 12.50 -30.55
C GLN A 298 -11.56 11.24 -29.69
N GLY A 299 -11.38 10.04 -30.28
CA GLY A 299 -11.44 8.79 -29.51
C GLY A 299 -10.33 8.65 -28.45
N VAL A 300 -9.14 9.20 -28.71
CA VAL A 300 -8.06 9.28 -27.72
C VAL A 300 -8.40 10.29 -26.63
N GLU A 301 -8.91 11.47 -27.00
CA GLU A 301 -9.36 12.49 -26.04
C GLU A 301 -10.45 11.94 -25.12
N ASP A 302 -11.46 11.25 -25.65
CA ASP A 302 -12.54 10.66 -24.87
C ASP A 302 -12.04 9.57 -23.91
N ARG A 303 -11.07 8.75 -24.34
CA ARG A 303 -10.45 7.74 -23.46
C ARG A 303 -9.62 8.39 -22.37
N VAL A 304 -8.86 9.44 -22.69
CA VAL A 304 -8.05 10.19 -21.72
C VAL A 304 -8.97 10.87 -20.70
N ARG A 305 -10.03 11.53 -21.17
CA ARG A 305 -11.09 12.14 -20.36
C ARG A 305 -11.76 11.13 -19.43
N SER A 306 -12.17 9.98 -19.97
CA SER A 306 -12.73 8.88 -19.19
C SER A 306 -11.74 8.33 -18.16
N PHE A 307 -10.47 8.18 -18.52
CA PHE A 307 -9.42 7.71 -17.64
C PHE A 307 -9.20 8.65 -16.45
N PHE A 308 -9.29 9.98 -16.65
CA PHE A 308 -9.13 10.99 -15.61
C PHE A 308 -10.43 11.48 -14.98
N GLY A 309 -11.59 11.09 -15.51
CA GLY A 309 -12.91 11.55 -15.05
C GLY A 309 -13.14 13.05 -15.26
N VAL A 310 -12.68 13.57 -16.40
CA VAL A 310 -12.81 14.96 -16.88
C VAL A 310 -13.75 15.00 -18.07
#